data_AF-A0A2V6TW61-F1
#
_entry.id   AF-A0A2V6TW61-F1
#
_cell.length_a   1.000
_cell.length_b   1.000
_cell.length_c   1.000
_cell.angle_alpha   90.00
_cell.angle_beta   90.00
_cell.angle_gamma   90.00
#
_symmetry.space_group_name_H-M   'P 1'
#
loop_
_entity.id
_entity.type
_entity.pdbx_description
1 polymer ?
#
loop_
_entity_poly.entity_id
_entity_poly.type
_entity_poly.pdbx_seq_one_letter_code
_entity_poly.pdbx_strand_id
1 'polypeptide(L)'
;PARDESFRSELLLKLFFGRRRPLEESIRHLERFREKQQALRRDYADVERRLRRERRAHPDLPYWLMTLRFGQHRAGALLRWSDEALAALGRLRRRPARRAKSR
;
A
#
# COMPACT_ATOMS: atom_id res chain seq x y z
N PRO A 1 -29.12 -1.98 -2.49
CA PRO A 1 -27.94 -2.25 -1.63
C PRO A 1 -26.63 -1.97 -2.38
N ALA A 2 -25.57 -1.53 -1.68
CA ALA A 2 -24.24 -1.38 -2.26
C ALA A 2 -23.70 -2.76 -2.67
N ARG A 3 -22.94 -2.83 -3.77
CA ARG A 3 -22.32 -4.09 -4.23
C ARG A 3 -21.09 -4.40 -3.40
N ASP A 4 -20.81 -5.68 -3.20
CA ASP A 4 -19.55 -6.13 -2.61
C ASP A 4 -18.36 -5.74 -3.51
N GLU A 5 -17.34 -5.13 -2.91
CA GLU A 5 -16.08 -4.85 -3.59
C GLU A 5 -15.21 -6.11 -3.67
N SER A 6 -14.77 -6.46 -4.87
CA SER A 6 -13.73 -7.50 -5.05
C SER A 6 -12.34 -6.86 -5.10
N PHE A 7 -11.43 -7.33 -4.24
CA PHE A 7 -10.04 -6.88 -4.23
C PHE A 7 -9.14 -7.85 -5.02
N ARG A 8 -8.44 -7.33 -6.03
CA ARG A 8 -7.45 -8.07 -6.82
C ARG A 8 -6.13 -7.30 -6.82
N SER A 9 -5.04 -8.00 -6.49
CA SER A 9 -3.70 -7.39 -6.42
C SER A 9 -2.65 -8.32 -7.02
N GLU A 10 -2.11 -7.92 -8.17
CA GLU A 10 -1.00 -8.62 -8.82
C GLU A 10 0.28 -8.57 -7.96
N LEU A 11 0.49 -7.50 -7.19
CA LEU A 11 1.61 -7.40 -6.26
C LEU A 11 1.57 -8.52 -5.22
N LEU A 12 0.40 -8.75 -4.60
CA LEU A 12 0.24 -9.82 -3.61
C LEU A 12 0.46 -11.20 -4.24
N LEU A 13 -0.05 -11.40 -5.46
CA LEU A 13 0.19 -12.63 -6.21
C LEU A 13 1.69 -12.87 -6.47
N LYS A 14 2.42 -11.83 -6.88
CA LYS A 14 3.87 -11.89 -7.11
C LYS A 14 4.63 -12.19 -5.82
N LEU A 15 4.26 -11.56 -4.70
CA LEU A 15 4.87 -11.82 -3.39
C LEU A 15 4.62 -13.26 -2.93
N PHE A 16 3.41 -13.78 -3.13
CA PHE A 16 3.07 -15.17 -2.81
C PHE A 16 4.00 -16.17 -3.50
N PHE A 17 4.31 -15.94 -4.78
CA PHE A 17 5.27 -16.75 -5.54
C PHE A 17 6.72 -16.25 -5.48
N GLY A 18 7.03 -15.31 -4.58
CA GLY A 18 8.31 -14.59 -4.56
C GLY A 18 9.54 -15.48 -4.40
N ARG A 19 9.40 -16.66 -3.78
CA ARG A 19 10.50 -17.64 -3.65
C ARG A 19 10.99 -18.21 -4.99
N ARG A 20 10.17 -18.15 -6.05
CA ARG A 20 10.53 -18.64 -7.39
C ARG A 20 11.27 -17.60 -8.24
N ARG A 21 11.52 -16.41 -7.70
CA ARG A 21 12.13 -15.26 -8.38
C ARG A 21 13.25 -14.67 -7.50
N PRO A 22 14.16 -13.85 -8.07
CA PRO A 22 15.12 -13.11 -7.26
C PRO A 22 14.41 -12.25 -6.20
N LEU A 23 14.95 -12.24 -4.98
CA LEU A 23 14.38 -11.50 -3.85
C LEU A 23 14.28 -9.99 -4.13
N GLU A 24 15.27 -9.49 -4.86
CA GLU A 24 15.42 -8.09 -5.27
C GLU A 24 14.25 -7.62 -6.14
N GLU A 25 13.64 -8.51 -6.93
CA GLU A 25 12.45 -8.16 -7.72
C GLU A 25 11.26 -7.86 -6.79
N SER A 26 11.07 -8.67 -5.74
CA SER A 26 9.99 -8.48 -4.77
C SER A 26 10.20 -7.19 -3.97
N ILE A 27 11.45 -6.89 -3.59
CA ILE A 27 11.82 -5.63 -2.92
C ILE A 27 11.47 -4.44 -3.81
N ARG A 28 11.95 -4.43 -5.05
CA ARG A 28 11.69 -3.34 -6.00
C ARG A 28 10.20 -3.12 -6.29
N HIS A 29 9.41 -4.19 -6.40
CA HIS A 29 7.96 -4.07 -6.57
C HIS A 29 7.29 -3.44 -5.35
N LEU A 30 7.69 -3.83 -4.14
CA LEU A 30 7.15 -3.27 -2.89
C LEU A 30 7.59 -1.82 -2.67
N GLU A 31 8.84 -1.46 -2.95
CA GLU A 31 9.32 -0.07 -2.85
C GLU A 31 8.52 0.87 -3.75
N ARG A 32 8.32 0.50 -5.02
CA ARG A 32 7.48 1.27 -5.95
C ARG A 32 6.03 1.37 -5.48
N PHE A 33 5.48 0.29 -4.91
CA PHE A 33 4.13 0.33 -4.36
C PHE A 33 4.04 1.25 -3.15
N ARG A 34 5.02 1.18 -2.25
CA ARG A 34 5.14 2.01 -1.06
C ARG A 34 5.22 3.49 -1.42
N GLU A 35 6.07 3.86 -2.38
CA GLU A 35 6.19 5.22 -2.91
C GLU A 35 4.85 5.75 -3.42
N LYS A 36 4.10 4.93 -4.17
CA LYS A 36 2.75 5.29 -4.63
C LYS A 36 1.79 5.53 -3.47
N GLN A 37 1.80 4.69 -2.43
CA GLN A 37 0.96 4.91 -1.24
C GLN A 37 1.36 6.18 -0.48
N GLN A 38 2.66 6.48 -0.41
CA GLN A 38 3.16 7.70 0.20
C GLN A 38 2.72 8.96 -0.58
N ALA A 39 2.79 8.91 -1.91
CA ALA A 39 2.30 9.99 -2.77
C ALA A 39 0.79 10.20 -2.59
N LEU A 40 -0.01 9.14 -2.70
CA LEU A 40 -1.47 9.20 -2.48
C LEU A 40 -1.83 9.80 -1.12
N ARG A 41 -1.11 9.42 -0.06
CA ARG A 41 -1.34 9.97 1.29
C ARG A 41 -1.10 11.48 1.34
N ARG A 42 -0.08 11.98 0.64
CA ARG A 42 0.19 13.43 0.53
C ARG A 42 -0.91 14.12 -0.26
N ASP A 43 -1.27 13.56 -1.42
CA ASP A 43 -2.32 14.11 -2.28
C ASP A 43 -3.66 14.22 -1.54
N TYR A 44 -4.06 13.19 -0.80
CA TYR A 44 -5.28 13.23 0.00
C TYR A 44 -5.23 14.29 1.10
N ALA A 45 -4.09 14.47 1.77
CA ALA A 45 -3.93 15.52 2.77
C ALA A 45 -4.03 16.92 2.14
N ASP A 46 -3.51 17.10 0.93
CA ASP A 46 -3.55 18.36 0.19
C ASP A 46 -4.98 18.68 -0.27
N VAL A 47 -5.69 17.68 -0.78
CA VAL A 47 -7.11 17.79 -1.14
C VAL A 47 -7.95 18.13 0.10
N GLU A 48 -7.70 17.52 1.25
CA GLU A 48 -8.45 17.83 2.48
C GLU A 48 -8.26 19.29 2.88
N ARG A 49 -7.02 19.78 2.89
CA ARG A 49 -6.73 21.19 3.20
C ARG A 49 -7.44 22.13 2.24
N ARG A 50 -7.42 21.82 0.94
CA ARG A 50 -8.09 22.62 -0.09
C ARG A 50 -9.62 22.64 0.09
N LEU A 51 -10.24 21.48 0.30
CA LEU A 51 -11.69 21.37 0.53
C LEU A 51 -12.14 22.14 1.76
N ARG A 52 -11.40 22.03 2.88
CA ARG A 52 -11.71 22.76 4.11
C ARG A 52 -11.57 24.27 3.95
N ARG A 53 -10.64 24.73 3.11
CA ARG A 53 -10.44 26.16 2.82
C ARG A 53 -11.52 26.72 1.90
N GLU A 54 -11.77 26.04 0.78
CA GLU A 54 -12.56 26.58 -0.34
C GLU A 54 -14.05 26.25 -0.25
N ARG A 55 -14.42 25.18 0.47
CA ARG A 55 -15.78 24.63 0.48
C ARG A 55 -16.36 24.53 1.89
N ARG A 56 -15.84 25.30 2.85
CA ARG A 56 -16.21 25.21 4.28
C ARG A 56 -17.72 25.27 4.55
N ALA A 57 -18.45 26.09 3.81
CA ALA A 57 -19.89 26.27 3.97
C ALA A 57 -20.72 25.37 3.04
N HIS A 58 -20.09 24.51 2.24
CA HIS A 58 -20.81 23.66 1.31
C HIS A 58 -21.51 22.52 2.07
N PRO A 59 -22.82 22.31 1.87
CA PRO A 59 -23.59 21.31 2.63
C PRO A 59 -23.07 19.88 2.43
N ASP A 60 -22.53 19.57 1.25
CA ASP A 60 -21.99 18.22 0.95
C ASP A 60 -20.55 17.99 1.45
N LEU A 61 -19.87 19.02 1.97
CA LEU A 61 -18.49 18.90 2.43
C LEU A 61 -18.26 17.71 3.40
N PRO A 62 -19.14 17.45 4.39
CA PRO A 62 -18.97 16.31 5.28
C PRO A 62 -18.92 14.97 4.53
N TYR A 63 -19.77 14.79 3.51
CA TYR A 63 -19.81 13.56 2.70
C TYR A 63 -18.55 13.40 1.86
N TRP A 64 -18.05 14.48 1.26
CA TRP A 64 -16.78 14.45 0.51
C TRP A 64 -15.60 14.13 1.41
N LEU A 65 -15.60 14.64 2.65
CA LEU A 65 -14.55 14.33 3.62
C LEU A 65 -14.61 12.87 4.09
N MET A 66 -15.80 12.26 4.18
CA MET A 66 -15.93 10.82 4.49
C MET A 66 -15.22 9.96 3.43
N THR A 67 -15.45 10.22 2.14
CA THR A 67 -14.83 9.44 1.05
C THR A 67 -13.32 9.70 0.95
N LEU A 68 -12.88 10.95 1.15
CA LEU A 68 -11.47 11.30 1.17
C LEU A 68 -10.72 10.60 2.31
N ARG A 69 -11.30 10.59 3.51
CA ARG A 69 -10.70 9.95 4.69
C ARG A 69 -10.59 8.44 4.53
N PHE A 70 -11.55 7.80 3.87
CA PHE A 70 -11.42 6.39 3.49
C PHE A 70 -10.14 6.14 2.67
N GLY A 71 -9.87 6.98 1.67
CA GLY A 71 -8.64 6.95 0.89
C GLY A 71 -7.38 7.14 1.76
N GLN A 72 -7.39 8.12 2.67
CA GLN A 72 -6.28 8.36 3.61
C GLN A 72 -5.99 7.16 4.51
N HIS A 73 -7.02 6.57 5.11
CA HIS A 73 -6.88 5.40 5.97
C HIS A 73 -6.34 4.19 5.19
N ARG A 74 -6.86 3.97 3.99
CA ARG A 74 -6.41 2.89 3.09
C ARG A 74 -4.95 3.07 2.69
N ALA A 75 -4.55 4.24 2.20
CA ALA A 75 -3.16 4.53 1.82
C ALA A 75 -2.22 4.40 3.03
N GLY A 76 -2.64 4.89 4.21
CA GLY A 76 -1.88 4.75 5.45
C GLY A 76 -1.68 3.31 5.89
N ALA A 77 -2.71 2.46 5.79
CA ALA A 77 -2.60 1.04 6.11
C ALA A 77 -1.68 0.31 5.13
N LEU A 78 -1.82 0.58 3.82
CA LEU A 78 -0.98 -0.03 2.78
C LEU A 78 0.48 0.41 2.89
N LEU A 79 0.75 1.65 3.28
CA LEU A 79 2.10 2.14 3.54
C LEU A 79 2.77 1.38 4.71
N ARG A 80 2.07 1.24 5.84
CA ARG A 80 2.57 0.47 7.00
C ARG A 80 2.84 -0.98 6.66
N TRP A 81 1.89 -1.63 5.97
CA TRP A 81 2.07 -2.99 5.48
C TRP A 81 3.30 -3.11 4.56
N SER A 82 3.53 -2.13 3.70
CA SER A 82 4.70 -2.13 2.81
C SER A 82 6.01 -2.06 3.60
N ASP A 83 6.07 -1.22 4.65
CA ASP A 83 7.23 -1.14 5.56
C ASP A 83 7.50 -2.50 6.24
N GLU A 84 6.45 -3.13 6.76
CA GLU A 84 6.53 -4.45 7.41
C GLU A 84 7.01 -5.54 6.44
N ALA A 85 6.48 -5.55 5.22
CA ALA A 85 6.83 -6.51 4.18
C ALA A 85 8.28 -6.34 3.71
N LEU A 86 8.74 -5.09 3.51
CA LEU A 86 10.13 -4.80 3.17
C LEU A 86 11.08 -5.23 4.28
N ALA A 87 10.72 -5.02 5.55
CA ALA A 87 11.51 -5.51 6.68
C ALA A 87 11.60 -7.05 6.69
N ALA A 88 10.51 -7.75 6.35
CA ALA A 88 10.52 -9.21 6.22
C ALA A 88 11.42 -9.70 5.08
N LEU A 89 11.37 -9.07 3.90
CA LEU A 89 12.27 -9.38 2.78
C LEU A 89 13.73 -9.09 3.15
N GLY A 90 14.00 -8.00 3.88
CA GLY A 90 15.33 -7.69 4.39
C GLY A 90 15.88 -8.78 5.32
N ARG A 91 15.03 -9.38 6.16
CA ARG A 91 15.41 -10.54 6.99
C ARG A 91 15.68 -11.79 6.15
N LEU A 92 14.91 -12.03 5.09
CA LEU A 92 15.14 -13.14 4.16
C LEU A 92 16.48 -13.01 3.41
N ARG A 93 16.84 -11.78 3.00
CA ARG A 93 18.14 -11.50 2.34
C ARG A 93 19.34 -11.87 3.22
N ARG A 94 19.23 -11.63 4.52
CA ARG A 94 20.30 -11.89 5.51
C ARG A 94 20.43 -13.37 5.88
N ARG A 95 19.46 -14.21 5.52
CA ARG A 95 19.47 -15.64 5.84
C ARG A 95 20.15 -16.39 4.70
N PRO A 96 21.33 -17.01 4.89
CA PRO A 96 21.95 -17.79 3.84
C PRO A 96 20.98 -18.88 3.40
N ALA A 97 20.86 -19.07 2.08
CA ALA A 97 20.02 -20.12 1.52
C ALA A 97 20.42 -21.44 2.18
N ARG A 98 19.55 -21.99 3.03
CA ARG A 98 19.70 -23.38 3.49
C ARG A 98 19.70 -24.22 2.22
N ARG A 99 20.88 -24.65 1.77
CA ARG A 99 21.03 -25.66 0.72
C ARG A 99 20.09 -26.80 1.13
N ALA A 100 19.09 -27.04 0.30
CA ALA A 100 18.32 -28.27 0.41
C ALA A 100 19.34 -29.40 0.32
N LYS A 101 19.50 -30.17 1.39
CA LYS A 101 20.31 -31.39 1.35
C LYS A 101 19.66 -32.28 0.31
N SER A 102 20.35 -32.44 -0.82
CA SER A 102 20.09 -33.52 -1.75
C SER A 102 20.12 -34.82 -0.96
N ARG A 103 19.01 -35.55 -0.98
CA ARG A 103 18.93 -36.95 -0.60
C ARG A 103 18.59 -37.71 -1.87
#